data_AF-A0A162SBZ1-F1
#
_entry.id   AF-A0A162SBZ1-F1
#
_cell.length_a   1.000
_cell.length_b   1.000
_cell.length_c   1.000
_cell.angle_alpha   90.00
_cell.angle_beta   90.00
_cell.angle_gamma   90.00
#
_symmetry.space_group_name_H-M   'P 1'
#
loop_
_entity.id
_entity.type
_entity.pdbx_description
1 polymer ?
#
loop_
_entity_poly.entity_id
_entity_poly.type
_entity_poly.pdbx_seq_one_letter_code
_entity_poly.pdbx_strand_id
1 'polypeptide(L)'
;MAFSQTTNSVRFHSHHGSNIVLGENNTVAYRKASFANGLVFSERSLKPGEVFFVKITQTELGWNGHLRLGLTQLDPNTFFDLPLISFDLLPLGQTWVFSIFKAGNEDSEVRLPSEVGSLIGLHYKPYNDLFAHLHLIVDGVDRGVVESDIPYNSKPLFVVADIYGTTKEIQIRQMHEVTSLQTACKAAIMQNIAQKAVGSLPLPKFLKDFLLYR
;
A
#
# COMPACT_ATOMS: atom_id res chain seq x y z
N MET A 1 10.02 12.39 32.35
CA MET A 1 8.78 11.71 31.91
C MET A 1 8.89 11.50 30.42
N ALA A 2 9.08 10.26 29.98
CA ALA A 2 9.16 9.93 28.57
C ALA A 2 7.76 10.07 27.97
N PHE A 3 7.61 10.93 26.96
CA PHE A 3 6.43 10.91 26.11
C PHE A 3 6.43 9.57 25.38
N SER A 4 5.50 8.67 25.69
CA SER A 4 5.19 7.56 24.80
C SER A 4 4.58 8.17 23.55
N GLN A 5 5.40 8.47 22.54
CA GLN A 5 4.88 8.62 21.19
C GLN A 5 4.32 7.25 20.82
N THR A 6 3.00 7.11 20.82
CA THR A 6 2.34 6.00 20.15
C THR A 6 2.77 6.08 18.69
N THR A 7 3.76 5.28 18.31
CA THR A 7 4.13 5.11 16.92
C THR A 7 2.85 4.68 16.20
N ASN A 8 2.41 5.47 15.22
CA ASN A 8 1.21 5.18 14.43
C ASN A 8 1.53 4.02 13.48
N SER A 9 1.74 2.84 14.09
CA SER A 9 2.22 1.63 13.45
C SER A 9 1.17 1.15 12.49
N VAL A 10 1.51 1.07 11.20
CA VAL A 10 0.63 0.48 10.20
C VAL A 10 0.57 -1.02 10.45
N ARG A 11 -0.64 -1.56 10.55
CA ARG A 11 -0.93 -2.98 10.83
C ARG A 11 -1.89 -3.54 9.79
N PHE A 12 -1.98 -4.86 9.72
CA PHE A 12 -3.08 -5.56 9.10
C PHE A 12 -4.32 -5.51 9.99
N HIS A 13 -5.48 -5.36 9.38
CA HIS A 13 -6.77 -5.35 10.05
C HIS A 13 -7.13 -6.76 10.56
N SER A 14 -7.88 -6.84 11.66
CA SER A 14 -8.33 -8.12 12.24
C SER A 14 -9.38 -8.85 11.39
N HIS A 15 -10.03 -8.14 10.47
CA HIS A 15 -10.92 -8.73 9.46
C HIS A 15 -10.08 -9.22 8.28
N HIS A 16 -9.87 -10.53 8.20
CA HIS A 16 -9.02 -11.17 7.19
C HIS A 16 -9.55 -12.56 6.85
N GLY A 17 -9.04 -13.13 5.76
CA GLY A 17 -9.45 -14.46 5.29
C GLY A 17 -9.15 -15.56 6.31
N SER A 18 -9.96 -16.61 6.30
CA SER A 18 -9.90 -17.72 7.25
C SER A 18 -8.61 -18.55 7.20
N ASN A 19 -7.86 -18.45 6.10
CA ASN A 19 -6.54 -19.07 5.95
C ASN A 19 -5.38 -18.17 6.35
N ILE A 20 -5.65 -16.96 6.84
CA ILE A 20 -4.63 -16.07 7.37
C ILE A 20 -4.46 -16.22 8.87
N VAL A 21 -3.22 -16.18 9.32
CA VAL A 21 -2.80 -16.01 10.71
C VAL A 21 -2.00 -14.72 10.79
N LEU A 22 -2.42 -13.80 11.65
CA LEU A 22 -1.69 -12.58 11.93
C LEU A 22 -0.67 -12.80 13.06
N GLY A 23 0.53 -12.23 12.90
CA GLY A 23 1.63 -12.30 13.85
C GLY A 23 2.24 -10.92 14.09
N GLU A 24 3.17 -10.85 15.05
CA GLU A 24 3.96 -9.65 15.37
C GLU A 24 3.10 -8.38 15.49
N ASN A 25 2.14 -8.36 16.42
CA ASN A 25 1.23 -7.22 16.61
C ASN A 25 0.50 -6.83 15.31
N ASN A 26 0.02 -7.83 14.57
CA ASN A 26 -0.63 -7.70 13.27
C ASN A 26 0.23 -7.03 12.19
N THR A 27 1.56 -7.11 12.26
CA THR A 27 2.45 -6.65 11.18
C THR A 27 2.89 -7.77 10.26
N VAL A 28 2.70 -9.03 10.65
CA VAL A 28 2.94 -10.22 9.81
C VAL A 28 1.62 -10.88 9.47
N ALA A 29 1.47 -11.34 8.24
CA ALA A 29 0.35 -12.16 7.79
C ALA A 29 0.86 -13.41 7.07
N TYR A 30 0.43 -14.57 7.56
CA TYR A 30 0.85 -15.89 7.09
C TYR A 30 -0.35 -16.70 6.57
N ARG A 31 -0.25 -17.28 5.38
CA ARG A 31 -1.27 -18.18 4.83
C ARG A 31 -1.05 -19.62 5.32
N LYS A 32 -1.89 -20.11 6.24
CA LYS A 32 -1.73 -21.46 6.83
C LYS A 32 -2.06 -22.60 5.87
N ALA A 33 -3.01 -22.44 4.96
CA ALA A 33 -3.50 -23.52 4.09
C ALA A 33 -4.20 -22.99 2.83
N SER A 34 -4.39 -23.88 1.84
CA SER A 34 -5.13 -23.64 0.58
C SER A 34 -4.61 -22.48 -0.28
N PHE A 35 -5.11 -22.30 -1.50
CA PHE A 35 -4.87 -21.08 -2.28
C PHE A 35 -5.91 -19.97 -2.00
N ALA A 36 -7.02 -20.32 -1.34
CA ALA A 36 -8.16 -19.45 -1.12
C ALA A 36 -8.14 -18.85 0.29
N ASN A 37 -9.00 -17.85 0.52
CA ASN A 37 -9.19 -17.15 1.80
C ASN A 37 -7.88 -16.51 2.32
N GLY A 38 -7.08 -15.97 1.40
CA GLY A 38 -5.78 -15.34 1.67
C GLY A 38 -5.84 -13.81 1.85
N LEU A 39 -7.03 -13.23 1.94
CA LEU A 39 -7.21 -11.78 1.98
C LEU A 39 -6.79 -11.14 3.30
N VAL A 40 -6.09 -10.01 3.21
CA VAL A 40 -5.77 -9.11 4.32
C VAL A 40 -5.98 -7.66 3.89
N PHE A 41 -6.22 -6.79 4.87
CA PHE A 41 -6.43 -5.35 4.65
C PHE A 41 -5.52 -4.52 5.56
N SER A 42 -5.22 -3.28 5.19
CA SER A 42 -4.62 -2.34 6.14
C SER A 42 -5.63 -1.97 7.23
N GLU A 43 -5.15 -1.78 8.46
CA GLU A 43 -5.99 -1.41 9.61
C GLU A 43 -6.65 -0.03 9.45
N ARG A 44 -6.01 0.85 8.67
CA ARG A 44 -6.52 2.18 8.35
C ARG A 44 -6.39 2.48 6.85
N SER A 45 -7.10 3.51 6.42
CA SER A 45 -6.96 4.04 5.07
C SER A 45 -5.58 4.68 4.85
N LEU A 46 -5.13 4.63 3.60
CA LEU A 46 -3.94 5.32 3.12
C LEU A 46 -4.29 6.75 2.75
N LYS A 47 -3.36 7.66 3.03
CA LYS A 47 -3.43 9.05 2.54
C LYS A 47 -2.77 9.19 1.16
N PRO A 48 -3.10 10.23 0.38
CA PRO A 48 -2.41 10.51 -0.87
C PRO A 48 -0.89 10.63 -0.67
N GLY A 49 -0.12 9.95 -1.50
CA GLY A 49 1.34 9.91 -1.43
C GLY A 49 1.92 9.08 -0.27
N GLU A 50 1.09 8.53 0.60
CA GLU A 50 1.54 7.60 1.63
C GLU A 50 1.89 6.26 1.00
N VAL A 51 3.10 5.77 1.26
CA VAL A 51 3.56 4.48 0.75
C VAL A 51 3.32 3.38 1.78
N PHE A 52 2.62 2.34 1.38
CA PHE A 52 2.44 1.11 2.16
C PHE A 52 3.36 0.03 1.62
N PHE A 53 4.29 -0.45 2.46
CA PHE A 53 5.26 -1.46 2.09
C PHE A 53 4.97 -2.80 2.75
N VAL A 54 5.07 -3.86 1.96
CA VAL A 54 5.10 -5.25 2.41
C VAL A 54 6.35 -5.94 1.90
N LYS A 55 7.01 -6.70 2.77
CA LYS A 55 8.12 -7.58 2.40
C LYS A 55 7.60 -8.99 2.33
N ILE A 56 7.95 -9.71 1.27
CA ILE A 56 7.72 -11.15 1.20
C ILE A 56 8.75 -11.84 2.09
N THR A 57 8.30 -12.52 3.14
CA THR A 57 9.17 -13.16 4.14
C THR A 57 9.23 -14.67 4.00
N GLN A 58 8.22 -15.28 3.35
CA GLN A 58 8.21 -16.71 3.07
C GLN A 58 7.49 -17.03 1.75
N THR A 59 8.00 -18.02 1.03
CA THR A 59 7.35 -18.64 -0.13
C THR A 59 7.14 -20.14 0.08
N GLU A 60 6.24 -20.73 -0.69
CA GLU A 60 5.89 -22.15 -0.66
C GLU A 60 5.97 -22.74 -2.08
N LEU A 61 6.72 -23.83 -2.24
CA LEU A 61 6.85 -24.54 -3.52
C LEU A 61 5.57 -25.31 -3.84
N GLY A 62 5.37 -25.63 -5.12
CA GLY A 62 4.23 -26.42 -5.60
C GLY A 62 2.94 -25.62 -5.84
N TRP A 63 2.96 -24.31 -5.63
CA TRP A 63 1.87 -23.40 -5.97
C TRP A 63 2.17 -22.60 -7.23
N ASN A 64 1.12 -22.23 -7.96
CA ASN A 64 1.19 -21.32 -9.10
C ASN A 64 0.58 -19.96 -8.73
N GLY A 65 1.12 -18.90 -9.32
CA GLY A 65 0.70 -17.52 -9.07
C GLY A 65 1.50 -16.84 -7.96
N HIS A 66 1.17 -15.58 -7.70
CA HIS A 66 1.97 -14.68 -6.86
C HIS A 66 1.06 -13.83 -5.97
N LEU A 67 1.66 -13.14 -5.00
CA LEU A 67 1.03 -12.08 -4.21
C LEU A 67 0.18 -11.17 -5.10
N ARG A 68 -1.02 -10.84 -4.65
CA ARG A 68 -1.84 -9.79 -5.25
C ARG A 68 -1.96 -8.64 -4.28
N LEU A 69 -1.94 -7.42 -4.79
CA LEU A 69 -1.87 -6.21 -3.98
C LEU A 69 -2.63 -5.09 -4.67
N GLY A 70 -3.22 -4.20 -3.88
CA GLY A 70 -4.00 -3.11 -4.42
C GLY A 70 -4.69 -2.25 -3.38
N LEU A 71 -5.71 -1.53 -3.82
CA LEU A 71 -6.54 -0.66 -3.00
C LEU A 71 -8.01 -1.06 -3.06
N THR A 72 -8.75 -0.78 -2.00
CA THR A 72 -10.20 -0.97 -1.94
C THR A 72 -10.88 0.15 -1.16
N GLN A 73 -12.09 0.51 -1.57
CA GLN A 73 -13.01 1.37 -0.80
C GLN A 73 -13.94 0.57 0.13
N LEU A 74 -13.79 -0.76 0.18
CA LEU A 74 -14.49 -1.60 1.14
C LEU A 74 -13.82 -1.43 2.51
N ASP A 75 -14.54 -0.82 3.44
CA ASP A 75 -14.03 -0.59 4.80
C ASP A 75 -14.03 -1.91 5.59
N PRO A 76 -12.86 -2.42 6.01
CA PRO A 76 -12.78 -3.68 6.72
C PRO A 76 -13.43 -3.65 8.12
N ASN A 77 -13.76 -2.46 8.67
CA ASN A 77 -14.54 -2.32 9.89
C ASN A 77 -16.03 -2.65 9.71
N THR A 78 -16.50 -2.79 8.46
CA THR A 78 -17.90 -3.17 8.16
C THR A 78 -18.13 -4.68 8.22
N PHE A 79 -17.07 -5.48 8.38
CA PHE A 79 -17.14 -6.94 8.51
C PHE A 79 -17.96 -7.63 7.41
N PHE A 80 -17.83 -7.17 6.16
CA PHE A 80 -18.46 -7.81 5.00
C PHE A 80 -17.93 -9.23 4.76
N ASP A 81 -18.72 -10.07 4.10
CA ASP A 81 -18.31 -11.43 3.77
C ASP A 81 -17.10 -11.43 2.82
N LEU A 82 -16.02 -12.07 3.25
CA LEU A 82 -14.78 -12.13 2.48
C LEU A 82 -14.89 -13.20 1.38
N PRO A 83 -14.60 -12.85 0.12
CA PRO A 83 -14.57 -13.85 -0.94
C PRO A 83 -13.33 -14.74 -0.83
N LEU A 84 -13.33 -15.81 -1.63
CA LEU A 84 -12.24 -16.78 -1.66
C LEU A 84 -10.93 -16.18 -2.21
N ILE A 85 -11.02 -15.24 -3.15
CA ILE A 85 -9.86 -14.59 -3.80
C ILE A 85 -10.13 -13.10 -4.02
N SER A 86 -9.07 -12.29 -4.13
CA SER A 86 -9.23 -10.83 -4.33
C SER A 86 -9.95 -10.44 -5.61
N PHE A 87 -9.86 -11.25 -6.66
CA PHE A 87 -10.47 -10.91 -7.95
C PHE A 87 -12.00 -10.93 -7.93
N ASP A 88 -12.61 -11.65 -6.98
CA ASP A 88 -14.05 -11.63 -6.77
C ASP A 88 -14.54 -10.29 -6.20
N LEU A 89 -13.63 -9.43 -5.72
CA LEU A 89 -13.95 -8.06 -5.29
C LEU A 89 -14.02 -7.07 -6.46
N LEU A 90 -13.45 -7.39 -7.63
CA LEU A 90 -13.38 -6.47 -8.77
C LEU A 90 -14.76 -6.10 -9.33
N PRO A 91 -15.72 -7.05 -9.51
CA PRO A 91 -17.06 -6.73 -10.02
C PRO A 91 -17.85 -5.74 -9.15
N LEU A 92 -17.45 -5.51 -7.89
CA LEU A 92 -18.07 -4.53 -7.00
C LEU A 92 -17.72 -3.08 -7.36
N GLY A 93 -16.76 -2.86 -8.27
CA GLY A 93 -16.36 -1.52 -8.74
C GLY A 93 -15.69 -0.65 -7.68
N GLN A 94 -15.22 -1.26 -6.59
CA GLN A 94 -14.65 -0.58 -5.42
C GLN A 94 -13.26 -1.09 -5.04
N THR A 95 -12.66 -1.95 -5.87
CA THR A 95 -11.39 -2.62 -5.59
C THR A 95 -10.53 -2.64 -6.86
N TRP A 96 -9.25 -2.30 -6.71
CA TRP A 96 -8.25 -2.28 -7.78
C TRP A 96 -7.05 -3.10 -7.30
N VAL A 97 -6.92 -4.33 -7.80
CA VAL A 97 -5.90 -5.29 -7.37
C VAL A 97 -5.24 -5.92 -8.58
N PHE A 98 -3.91 -6.01 -8.54
CA PHE A 98 -3.09 -6.64 -9.56
C PHE A 98 -2.17 -7.68 -8.94
N SER A 99 -1.71 -8.63 -9.75
CA SER A 99 -0.74 -9.65 -9.32
C SER A 99 0.68 -9.09 -9.41
N ILE A 100 1.52 -9.39 -8.43
CA ILE A 100 2.95 -9.05 -8.42
C ILE A 100 3.70 -10.08 -9.26
N PHE A 101 3.71 -9.90 -10.58
CA PHE A 101 4.46 -10.73 -11.52
C PHE A 101 5.30 -9.86 -12.45
N LYS A 102 6.25 -10.47 -13.15
CA LYS A 102 7.11 -9.79 -14.12
C LYS A 102 6.27 -9.36 -15.33
N ALA A 103 6.15 -8.07 -15.57
CA ALA A 103 5.63 -7.55 -16.84
C ALA A 103 6.76 -7.54 -17.88
N GLY A 104 6.63 -8.38 -18.93
CA GLY A 104 7.36 -8.22 -20.19
C GLY A 104 8.83 -8.70 -20.26
N ASN A 105 9.27 -8.95 -21.50
CA ASN A 105 10.53 -9.56 -21.94
C ASN A 105 11.78 -8.68 -21.68
N GLU A 106 12.17 -8.48 -20.43
CA GLU A 106 13.53 -8.02 -20.12
C GLU A 106 14.42 -9.21 -19.78
N ASP A 107 15.44 -9.41 -20.60
CA ASP A 107 16.46 -10.44 -20.50
C ASP A 107 17.33 -10.24 -19.25
N SER A 108 17.86 -11.34 -18.71
CA SER A 108 18.91 -11.46 -17.66
C SER A 108 18.59 -11.10 -16.19
N GLU A 109 18.74 -12.12 -15.32
CA GLU A 109 19.18 -12.14 -13.90
C GLU A 109 18.54 -11.21 -12.84
N VAL A 110 17.50 -10.44 -13.13
CA VAL A 110 16.81 -9.65 -12.09
C VAL A 110 15.84 -10.56 -11.30
N ARG A 111 16.13 -10.71 -10.00
CA ARG A 111 15.29 -11.33 -8.96
C ARG A 111 13.80 -11.06 -9.17
N LEU A 112 12.94 -12.08 -9.09
CA LEU A 112 11.50 -11.87 -9.30
C LEU A 112 10.93 -10.97 -8.19
N PRO A 113 9.99 -10.05 -8.54
CA PRO A 113 9.33 -9.21 -7.54
C PRO A 113 8.47 -10.01 -6.54
N SER A 114 8.34 -11.33 -6.73
CA SER A 114 7.58 -12.25 -5.88
C SER A 114 8.45 -13.21 -5.02
N GLU A 115 9.74 -12.94 -4.89
CA GLU A 115 10.67 -13.77 -4.10
C GLU A 115 10.82 -13.33 -2.62
N VAL A 116 11.27 -14.26 -1.76
CA VAL A 116 11.54 -14.01 -0.33
C VAL A 116 12.63 -12.96 -0.14
N GLY A 117 12.26 -11.79 0.38
CA GLY A 117 13.14 -10.65 0.54
C GLY A 117 12.68 -9.41 -0.23
N SER A 118 11.85 -9.57 -1.26
CA SER A 118 11.42 -8.48 -2.13
C SER A 118 10.49 -7.54 -1.36
N LEU A 119 10.73 -6.23 -1.51
CA LEU A 119 9.99 -5.17 -0.84
C LEU A 119 9.03 -4.51 -1.84
N ILE A 120 7.74 -4.73 -1.64
CA ILE A 120 6.68 -4.26 -2.53
C ILE A 120 5.96 -3.10 -1.84
N GLY A 121 6.03 -1.93 -2.47
CA GLY A 121 5.35 -0.72 -2.03
C GLY A 121 4.22 -0.36 -2.97
N LEU A 122 3.17 0.23 -2.44
CA LEU A 122 2.17 0.92 -3.24
C LEU A 122 1.90 2.30 -2.64
N HIS A 123 1.55 3.25 -3.49
CA HIS A 123 0.98 4.52 -3.08
C HIS A 123 0.07 5.03 -4.18
N TYR A 124 -0.87 5.91 -3.85
CA TYR A 124 -1.69 6.58 -4.85
C TYR A 124 -1.43 8.08 -4.87
N LYS A 125 -1.55 8.67 -6.06
CA LYS A 125 -1.31 10.09 -6.29
C LYS A 125 -2.49 10.69 -7.09
N PRO A 126 -3.25 11.62 -6.49
CA PRO A 126 -4.26 12.39 -7.21
C PRO A 126 -3.67 13.07 -8.44
N TYR A 127 -4.37 12.99 -9.56
CA TYR A 127 -4.01 13.70 -10.79
C TYR A 127 -5.08 14.72 -11.21
N ASN A 128 -6.28 14.62 -10.65
CA ASN A 128 -7.32 15.65 -10.65
C ASN A 128 -8.12 15.58 -9.34
N ASP A 129 -9.22 16.34 -9.22
CA ASP A 129 -10.01 16.43 -7.99
C ASP A 129 -10.78 15.16 -7.63
N LEU A 130 -10.98 14.24 -8.59
CA LEU A 130 -11.80 13.04 -8.45
C LEU A 130 -10.97 11.76 -8.40
N PHE A 131 -9.86 11.73 -9.15
CA PHE A 131 -9.15 10.51 -9.49
C PHE A 131 -7.66 10.57 -9.16
N ALA A 132 -7.13 9.40 -8.85
CA ALA A 132 -5.72 9.16 -8.57
C ALA A 132 -5.16 8.02 -9.43
N HIS A 133 -3.85 8.06 -9.64
CA HIS A 133 -3.08 6.92 -10.13
C HIS A 133 -2.56 6.10 -8.95
N LEU A 134 -2.61 4.78 -9.06
CA LEU A 134 -1.90 3.86 -8.18
C LEU A 134 -0.55 3.53 -8.77
N HIS A 135 0.48 3.70 -7.97
CA HIS A 135 1.87 3.45 -8.32
C HIS A 135 2.40 2.24 -7.56
N LEU A 136 3.24 1.45 -8.24
CA LEU A 136 3.95 0.30 -7.66
C LEU A 136 5.41 0.65 -7.44
N ILE A 137 5.96 0.25 -6.29
CA ILE A 137 7.39 0.33 -5.97
C ILE A 137 7.88 -1.09 -5.72
N VAL A 138 8.99 -1.47 -6.35
CA VAL A 138 9.62 -2.78 -6.14
C VAL A 138 11.08 -2.54 -5.80
N ASP A 139 11.49 -3.00 -4.61
CA ASP A 139 12.88 -2.92 -4.13
C ASP A 139 13.46 -1.49 -4.22
N GLY A 140 12.62 -0.50 -3.91
CA GLY A 140 12.98 0.92 -3.94
C GLY A 140 12.85 1.61 -5.30
N VAL A 141 12.51 0.87 -6.36
CA VAL A 141 12.32 1.41 -7.72
C VAL A 141 10.83 1.63 -7.98
N ASP A 142 10.44 2.86 -8.28
CA ASP A 142 9.09 3.20 -8.76
C ASP A 142 8.90 2.62 -10.17
N ARG A 143 7.93 1.71 -10.31
CA ARG A 143 7.56 1.04 -11.56
C ARG A 143 6.47 1.79 -12.33
N GLY A 144 6.04 2.95 -11.81
CA GLY A 144 5.03 3.80 -12.42
C GLY A 144 3.61 3.35 -12.11
N VAL A 145 2.68 3.84 -12.94
CA VAL A 145 1.24 3.64 -12.78
C VAL A 145 0.86 2.21 -13.14
N VAL A 146 0.22 1.52 -12.20
CA VAL A 146 -0.33 0.16 -12.38
C VAL A 146 -1.86 0.16 -12.50
N GLU A 147 -2.53 1.15 -11.91
CA GLU A 147 -3.96 1.38 -12.07
C GLU A 147 -4.24 2.89 -12.15
N SER A 148 -5.23 3.25 -12.96
CA SER A 148 -5.66 4.65 -13.14
C SER A 148 -7.12 4.82 -12.72
N ASP A 149 -7.56 6.07 -12.63
CA ASP A 149 -8.96 6.41 -12.40
C ASP A 149 -9.53 5.86 -11.09
N ILE A 150 -8.68 5.76 -10.06
CA ILE A 150 -9.12 5.37 -8.71
C ILE A 150 -9.81 6.57 -8.05
N PRO A 151 -11.12 6.47 -7.71
CA PRO A 151 -11.81 7.50 -6.95
C PRO A 151 -11.20 7.58 -5.55
N TYR A 152 -10.55 8.71 -5.22
CA TYR A 152 -9.83 8.84 -3.95
C TYR A 152 -10.52 9.74 -2.93
N ASN A 153 -11.53 10.51 -3.37
CA ASN A 153 -12.21 11.51 -2.54
C ASN A 153 -13.64 11.10 -2.14
N SER A 154 -14.19 10.03 -2.72
CA SER A 154 -15.57 9.58 -2.47
C SER A 154 -15.69 8.69 -1.24
N LYS A 155 -14.69 7.83 -1.00
CA LYS A 155 -14.56 6.96 0.18
C LYS A 155 -13.08 6.75 0.55
N PRO A 156 -12.77 6.43 1.81
CA PRO A 156 -11.40 6.08 2.20
C PRO A 156 -10.87 4.87 1.43
N LEU A 157 -9.59 4.89 1.07
CA LEU A 157 -8.90 3.78 0.38
C LEU A 157 -8.05 2.99 1.37
N PHE A 158 -8.33 1.71 1.51
CA PHE A 158 -7.54 0.75 2.29
C PHE A 158 -6.66 -0.07 1.36
N VAL A 159 -5.51 -0.53 1.85
CA VAL A 159 -4.74 -1.57 1.14
C VAL A 159 -5.49 -2.88 1.28
N VAL A 160 -5.52 -3.64 0.20
CA VAL A 160 -5.94 -5.05 0.19
C VAL A 160 -4.81 -5.88 -0.43
N ALA A 161 -4.51 -7.01 0.19
CA ALA A 161 -3.58 -7.99 -0.35
C ALA A 161 -4.19 -9.39 -0.30
N ASP A 162 -3.85 -10.22 -1.29
CA ASP A 162 -4.19 -11.64 -1.33
C ASP A 162 -2.88 -12.42 -1.28
N ILE A 163 -2.63 -13.09 -0.15
CA ILE A 163 -1.44 -13.92 0.05
C ILE A 163 -1.63 -15.20 -0.77
N TYR A 164 -1.36 -15.11 -2.06
CA TYR A 164 -1.75 -16.09 -3.06
C TYR A 164 -0.55 -16.79 -3.71
N GLY A 165 -0.80 -18.00 -4.20
CA GLY A 165 0.16 -18.77 -4.98
C GLY A 165 1.42 -19.09 -4.18
N THR A 166 2.58 -18.82 -4.78
CA THR A 166 3.88 -19.09 -4.15
C THR A 166 4.14 -18.25 -2.91
N THR A 167 3.43 -17.13 -2.71
CA THR A 167 3.60 -16.28 -1.53
C THR A 167 2.94 -16.95 -0.32
N LYS A 168 3.71 -17.09 0.76
CA LYS A 168 3.28 -17.77 1.99
C LYS A 168 3.13 -16.80 3.16
N GLU A 169 4.01 -15.81 3.22
CA GLU A 169 4.02 -14.81 4.29
C GLU A 169 4.47 -13.45 3.76
N ILE A 170 3.81 -12.41 4.26
CA ILE A 170 4.21 -11.02 4.07
C ILE A 170 4.29 -10.30 5.42
N GLN A 171 5.18 -9.33 5.52
CA GLN A 171 5.34 -8.47 6.68
C GLN A 171 5.25 -7.00 6.26
N ILE A 172 4.40 -6.22 6.93
CA ILE A 172 4.40 -4.76 6.78
C ILE A 172 5.75 -4.23 7.23
N ARG A 173 6.42 -3.51 6.33
CA ARG A 173 7.67 -2.84 6.65
C ARG A 173 7.39 -1.37 6.78
N GLN A 174 7.36 -0.92 8.02
CA GLN A 174 7.42 0.51 8.26
C GLN A 174 8.84 0.98 7.94
N MET A 175 8.96 1.85 6.95
CA MET A 175 10.14 2.69 6.78
C MET A 175 10.12 3.73 7.91
N HIS A 176 10.43 3.29 9.13
CA HIS A 176 10.66 4.23 10.22
C HIS A 176 11.88 5.09 9.87
N GLU A 177 11.77 6.39 10.14
CA GLU A 177 12.88 7.35 10.29
C GLU A 177 13.48 8.03 9.05
N VAL A 178 13.06 7.74 7.82
CA VAL A 178 13.41 8.61 6.69
C VAL A 178 12.18 9.38 6.26
N THR A 179 12.06 10.59 6.81
CA THR A 179 11.11 11.57 6.26
C THR A 179 11.44 11.72 4.78
N SER A 180 10.47 11.48 3.88
CA SER A 180 10.72 11.67 2.45
C SER A 180 11.32 13.06 2.23
N LEU A 181 12.23 13.22 1.27
CA LEU A 181 12.83 14.53 1.01
C LEU A 181 11.72 15.59 0.80
N GLN A 182 10.62 15.23 0.15
CA GLN A 182 9.46 16.11 0.03
C GLN A 182 8.83 16.51 1.37
N THR A 183 8.57 15.55 2.26
CA THR A 183 7.98 15.84 3.57
C THR A 183 8.97 16.61 4.47
N ALA A 184 10.26 16.31 4.38
CA ALA A 184 11.32 17.00 5.11
C ALA A 184 11.44 18.45 4.61
N CYS A 185 11.46 18.65 3.29
CA CYS A 185 11.45 19.97 2.67
C CYS A 185 10.18 20.74 3.04
N LYS A 186 8.99 20.11 2.99
CA LYS A 186 7.74 20.74 3.42
C LYS A 186 7.80 21.19 4.87
N ALA A 187 8.23 20.31 5.77
CA ALA A 187 8.37 20.64 7.19
C ALA A 187 9.34 21.81 7.40
N ALA A 188 10.50 21.79 6.74
CA ALA A 188 11.49 22.88 6.81
C ALA A 188 10.94 24.20 6.27
N ILE A 189 10.20 24.18 5.16
CA ILE A 189 9.56 25.38 4.58
C ILE A 189 8.49 25.92 5.54
N MET A 190 7.62 25.04 6.06
CA MET A 190 6.51 25.44 6.92
C MET A 190 6.94 25.89 8.33
N GLN A 191 8.14 25.52 8.77
CA GLN A 191 8.76 26.09 9.99
C GLN A 191 9.19 27.55 9.81
N ASN A 192 9.50 27.97 8.57
CA ASN A 192 10.01 29.30 8.27
C ASN A 192 8.98 30.23 7.62
N ILE A 193 7.81 29.70 7.24
CA ILE A 193 6.80 30.44 6.47
C ILE A 193 5.42 30.20 7.06
N ALA A 194 4.72 31.29 7.38
CA ALA A 194 3.34 31.23 7.82
C ALA A 194 2.45 30.66 6.69
N GLN A 195 1.48 29.80 7.03
CA GLN A 195 0.62 29.14 6.05
C GLN A 195 -0.05 30.11 5.07
N LYS A 196 -0.47 31.29 5.55
CA LYS A 196 -1.05 32.37 4.73
C LYS A 196 -0.10 32.97 3.69
N ALA A 197 1.22 32.84 3.89
CA ALA A 197 2.27 33.36 3.02
C ALA A 197 2.73 32.34 1.96
N VAL A 198 2.24 31.09 1.99
CA VAL A 198 2.62 30.07 1.00
C VAL A 198 2.24 30.51 -0.43
N GLY A 199 1.11 31.21 -0.59
CA GLY A 199 0.64 31.69 -1.88
C GLY A 199 1.59 32.66 -2.59
N SER A 200 2.37 33.44 -1.84
CA SER A 200 3.32 34.43 -2.38
C SER A 200 4.70 33.85 -2.69
N LEU A 201 4.96 32.58 -2.37
CA LEU A 201 6.25 31.96 -2.69
C LEU A 201 6.46 31.87 -4.21
N PRO A 202 7.71 32.01 -4.70
CA PRO A 202 8.05 31.79 -6.10
C PRO A 202 8.11 30.28 -6.43
N LEU A 203 7.12 29.52 -5.98
CA LEU A 203 7.00 28.08 -6.20
C LEU A 203 5.88 27.77 -7.21
N PRO A 204 6.02 26.70 -8.01
CA PRO A 204 4.94 26.14 -8.79
C PRO A 204 3.66 25.87 -7.97
N LYS A 205 2.49 25.99 -8.60
CA LYS A 205 1.17 25.82 -7.95
C LYS A 205 1.05 24.49 -7.19
N PHE A 206 1.44 23.37 -7.83
CA PHE A 206 1.34 22.05 -7.20
C PHE A 206 2.18 21.92 -5.90
N LEU A 207 3.31 22.62 -5.80
CA LEU A 207 4.11 22.65 -4.57
C LEU A 207 3.44 23.51 -3.49
N LYS A 208 2.82 24.63 -3.86
CA LYS A 208 2.03 25.44 -2.92
C LYS A 208 0.85 24.64 -2.37
N ASP A 209 0.16 23.92 -3.23
CA ASP A 209 -0.97 23.06 -2.84
C ASP A 209 -0.48 21.94 -1.91
N PHE A 210 0.64 21.29 -2.22
CA PHE A 210 1.27 20.28 -1.35
C PHE A 210 1.68 20.84 0.03
N LEU A 211 2.22 22.06 0.09
CA LEU A 211 2.57 22.72 1.35
C LEU A 211 1.32 23.01 2.21
N LEU A 212 0.19 23.33 1.59
CA LEU A 212 -1.08 23.62 2.26
C LEU A 212 -1.91 22.38 2.62
N TYR A 213 -1.61 21.23 2.03
CA TYR A 213 -2.31 19.96 2.25
C TYR A 213 -2.13 19.45 3.70
N ARG A 214 -3.21 19.01 4.36
CA ARG A 214 -3.21 18.50 5.76
C ARG A 214 -3.20 16.98 5.83
#